data_AF-A0A0P7WJ60-F1
#
_entry.id   AF-A0A0P7WJ60-F1
#
_cell.length_a   1.000
_cell.length_b   1.000
_cell.length_c   1.000
_cell.angle_alpha   90.00
_cell.angle_beta   90.00
_cell.angle_gamma   90.00
#
_symmetry.space_group_name_H-M   'P 1'
#
loop_
_entity.id
_entity.type
_entity.pdbx_description
1 polymer ?
#
loop_
_entity_poly.entity_id
_entity_poly.type
_entity_poly.pdbx_seq_one_letter_code
_entity_poly.pdbx_strand_id
1 'polypeptide(L)'
;MFSANTFIRTVISGFIATFVMAMTAFIQGGLGLPVVDIGHIITGTFNQVHVDQPYSIIWGNVGYFMGGIMLALIWVALLRHRVPGGWFVQGTIYGIAISFVSGLILSPLMSLAAGEWFGFFYLNTWVPALLLLAGVTMHIAYGITLMICLKFAGVKGLDPAE
;
A
#
# COMPACT_ATOMS: atom_id res chain seq x y z
N MET A 1 16.34 18.67 2.64
CA MET A 1 16.51 18.00 3.95
C MET A 1 15.19 17.45 4.44
N PHE A 2 15.23 16.26 5.02
CA PHE A 2 14.08 15.62 5.66
C PHE A 2 14.04 16.09 7.13
N SER A 3 13.21 17.09 7.43
CA SER A 3 13.11 17.64 8.79
C SER A 3 12.22 16.78 9.68
N ALA A 4 12.36 16.89 11.01
CA ALA A 4 11.47 16.21 11.97
C ALA A 4 9.97 16.53 11.71
N ASN A 5 9.66 17.78 11.35
CA ASN A 5 8.30 18.18 11.00
C ASN A 5 7.81 17.50 9.71
N THR A 6 8.66 17.43 8.68
CA THR A 6 8.34 16.68 7.44
C THR A 6 8.14 15.20 7.73
N PHE A 7 8.97 14.60 8.59
CA PHE A 7 8.82 13.21 9.00
C PHE A 7 7.46 12.94 9.63
N ILE A 8 7.09 13.69 10.68
CA ILE A 8 5.81 13.49 11.39
C ILE A 8 4.62 13.65 10.43
N ARG A 9 4.64 14.69 9.60
CA ARG A 9 3.59 14.90 8.58
C ARG A 9 3.48 13.73 7.61
N THR A 10 4.62 13.15 7.21
CA THR A 10 4.66 12.00 6.31
C THR A 10 4.12 10.73 6.98
N VAL A 11 4.49 10.49 8.24
CA VAL A 11 3.98 9.35 9.02
C VAL A 11 2.46 9.42 9.16
N ILE A 12 1.93 10.57 9.56
CA ILE A 12 0.47 10.76 9.70
C ILE A 12 -0.23 10.60 8.34
N SER A 13 0.35 11.17 7.26
CA SER A 13 -0.21 11.04 5.91
C SER A 13 -0.21 9.58 5.43
N GLY A 14 0.87 8.83 5.69
CA GLY A 14 0.97 7.41 5.37
C GLY A 14 -0.05 6.58 6.13
N PHE A 15 -0.25 6.85 7.42
CA PHE A 15 -1.28 6.20 8.23
C PHE A 15 -2.68 6.42 7.64
N ILE A 16 -3.04 7.67 7.33
CA ILE A 16 -4.34 8.02 6.74
C ILE A 16 -4.52 7.37 5.36
N ALA A 17 -3.51 7.43 4.49
CA ALA A 17 -3.56 6.82 3.16
C ALA A 17 -3.74 5.29 3.24
N THR A 18 -3.11 4.65 4.21
CA THR A 18 -3.26 3.20 4.45
C THR A 18 -4.65 2.84 4.94
N PHE A 19 -5.22 3.66 5.82
CA PHE A 19 -6.61 3.52 6.23
C PHE A 19 -7.56 3.63 5.05
N VAL A 20 -7.39 4.63 4.18
CA VAL A 20 -8.23 4.79 2.97
C VAL A 20 -8.07 3.59 2.04
N MET A 21 -6.84 3.11 1.83
CA MET A 21 -6.59 1.88 1.05
C MET A 21 -7.35 0.68 1.62
N ALA A 22 -7.39 0.51 2.94
CA ALA A 22 -8.15 -0.54 3.60
C ALA A 22 -9.66 -0.41 3.36
N MET A 23 -10.19 0.81 3.47
CA MET A 23 -11.60 1.09 3.23
C MET A 23 -11.97 0.88 1.76
N THR A 24 -11.08 1.22 0.84
CA THR A 24 -11.24 0.92 -0.59
C THR A 24 -11.34 -0.59 -0.82
N ALA A 25 -10.45 -1.39 -0.23
CA ALA A 25 -10.52 -2.85 -0.32
C ALA A 25 -11.84 -3.42 0.23
N PHE A 26 -12.32 -2.88 1.35
CA PHE A 26 -13.59 -3.29 1.95
C PHE A 26 -14.80 -2.96 1.06
N ILE A 27 -14.88 -1.73 0.53
CA ILE A 27 -15.98 -1.29 -0.33
C ILE A 27 -16.01 -2.11 -1.64
N GLN A 28 -14.84 -2.44 -2.18
CA GLN A 28 -14.71 -3.27 -3.39
C GLN A 28 -15.32 -4.66 -3.22
N GLY A 29 -15.24 -5.23 -2.03
CA GLY A 29 -15.96 -6.47 -1.68
C GLY A 29 -17.47 -6.36 -1.92
N GLY A 30 -18.07 -5.23 -1.54
CA GLY A 30 -19.49 -4.95 -1.79
C GLY A 30 -19.85 -4.79 -3.27
N LEU A 31 -18.86 -4.57 -4.14
CA LEU A 31 -19.02 -4.47 -5.59
C LEU A 31 -18.69 -5.77 -6.33
N GLY A 32 -18.44 -6.88 -5.61
CA GLY A 32 -18.15 -8.19 -6.19
C GLY A 32 -16.69 -8.40 -6.59
N LEU A 33 -15.78 -7.49 -6.23
CA LEU A 33 -14.34 -7.74 -6.36
C LEU A 33 -13.83 -8.57 -5.17
N PRO A 34 -12.76 -9.37 -5.35
CA PRO A 34 -12.11 -10.08 -4.25
C PRO A 34 -11.69 -9.10 -3.15
N VAL A 35 -12.07 -9.38 -1.90
CA VAL A 35 -11.65 -8.59 -0.74
C VAL A 35 -10.18 -8.90 -0.46
N VAL A 36 -9.33 -7.88 -0.52
CA VAL A 36 -7.91 -7.99 -0.21
C VAL A 36 -7.66 -7.43 1.19
N ASP A 37 -7.86 -8.25 2.21
CA ASP A 37 -7.55 -7.89 3.60
C ASP A 37 -6.07 -8.17 3.92
N ILE A 38 -5.22 -7.17 3.72
CA ILE A 38 -3.78 -7.28 3.95
C ILE A 38 -3.45 -7.57 5.41
N GLY A 39 -4.21 -7.02 6.36
CA GLY A 39 -3.99 -7.27 7.79
C GLY A 39 -4.21 -8.74 8.15
N HIS A 40 -5.28 -9.33 7.60
CA HIS A 40 -5.55 -10.76 7.75
C HIS A 40 -4.50 -11.63 7.05
N ILE A 41 -4.11 -11.28 5.82
CA ILE A 41 -3.07 -11.99 5.07
C ILE A 41 -1.73 -11.99 5.81
N ILE A 42 -1.29 -10.84 6.35
CA ILE A 42 -0.05 -10.75 7.15
C ILE A 42 -0.17 -11.61 8.41
N THR A 43 -1.31 -11.56 9.12
CA THR A 43 -1.54 -12.37 10.32
C THR A 43 -1.46 -13.87 10.01
N GLY A 44 -2.13 -14.31 8.93
CA GLY A 44 -2.05 -15.69 8.47
C GLY A 44 -0.62 -16.12 8.16
N THR A 45 0.13 -15.26 7.47
CA THR A 45 1.55 -15.50 7.16
C THR A 45 2.39 -15.64 8.43
N PHE A 46 2.22 -14.75 9.42
CA PHE A 46 2.93 -14.85 10.70
C PHE A 46 2.64 -16.16 11.43
N ASN A 47 1.37 -16.60 11.42
CA ASN A 47 0.92 -17.78 12.15
C ASN A 47 1.31 -19.09 11.48
N GLN A 48 1.61 -19.07 10.18
CA GLN A 48 2.23 -20.22 9.53
C GLN A 48 3.69 -20.40 9.92
N VAL A 49 4.39 -19.30 10.19
CA VAL A 49 5.79 -19.34 10.65
C VAL A 49 5.88 -19.61 12.15
N HIS A 50 4.96 -19.08 12.96
CA HIS A 50 4.96 -19.18 14.43
C HIS A 50 3.76 -19.98 14.93
N VAL A 51 3.69 -21.25 14.53
CA VAL A 51 2.55 -22.14 14.79
C VAL A 51 2.27 -22.29 16.30
N ASP A 52 3.31 -22.34 17.13
CA ASP A 52 3.20 -22.54 18.57
C ASP A 52 2.82 -21.26 19.34
N GLN A 53 2.94 -20.08 18.72
CA GLN A 53 2.66 -18.78 19.32
C GLN A 53 1.93 -17.87 18.31
N PRO A 54 0.65 -18.15 18.04
CA PRO A 54 -0.08 -17.42 17.03
C PRO A 54 -0.26 -15.95 17.42
N TYR A 55 0.07 -15.08 16.47
CA TYR A 55 -0.21 -13.66 16.52
C TYR A 55 -1.71 -13.39 16.34
N SER A 56 -2.20 -12.40 17.08
CA SER A 56 -3.54 -11.85 16.88
C SER A 56 -3.57 -10.94 15.65
N ILE A 57 -4.79 -10.67 15.16
CA ILE A 57 -5.04 -9.75 14.03
C ILE A 57 -4.51 -8.33 14.25
N ILE A 58 -4.28 -7.93 15.51
CA ILE A 58 -3.70 -6.63 15.84
C ILE A 58 -2.31 -6.51 15.20
N TRP A 59 -1.49 -7.56 15.23
CA TRP A 59 -0.13 -7.52 14.71
C TRP A 59 -0.08 -7.47 13.18
N GLY A 60 -0.99 -8.16 12.49
CA GLY A 60 -1.10 -8.02 11.04
C GLY A 60 -1.54 -6.62 10.63
N ASN A 61 -2.49 -6.02 11.35
CA ASN A 61 -2.87 -4.61 11.13
C ASN A 61 -1.71 -3.65 11.41
N VAL A 62 -0.97 -3.84 12.50
CA VAL A 62 0.24 -3.05 12.78
C VAL A 62 1.24 -3.16 11.63
N GLY A 63 1.54 -4.38 11.16
CA GLY A 63 2.43 -4.60 10.02
C GLY A 63 1.95 -3.90 8.76
N TYR A 64 0.65 -3.99 8.45
CA TYR A 64 0.04 -3.33 7.31
C TYR A 64 0.17 -1.79 7.37
N PHE A 65 -0.19 -1.18 8.50
CA PHE A 65 -0.06 0.27 8.71
C PHE A 65 1.40 0.73 8.68
N MET A 66 2.31 -0.04 9.26
CA MET A 66 3.74 0.24 9.18
C MET A 66 4.26 0.20 7.75
N GLY A 67 3.84 -0.79 6.95
CA GLY A 67 4.18 -0.88 5.53
C GLY A 67 3.72 0.36 4.76
N GLY A 68 2.48 0.81 4.98
CA GLY A 68 1.97 2.01 4.35
C GLY A 68 2.63 3.31 4.84
N ILE A 69 3.07 3.41 6.09
CA ILE A 69 3.91 4.50 6.57
C ILE A 69 5.28 4.48 5.88
N MET A 70 5.90 3.31 5.75
CA MET A 70 7.19 3.17 5.06
C MET A 70 7.10 3.58 3.59
N LEU A 71 6.02 3.21 2.89
CA LEU A 71 5.76 3.67 1.52
C LEU A 71 5.66 5.20 1.45
N ALA A 72 5.01 5.86 2.42
CA ALA A 72 4.94 7.32 2.44
C ALA A 72 6.32 7.95 2.67
N LEU A 73 7.13 7.37 3.56
CA LEU A 73 8.50 7.82 3.82
C LEU A 73 9.39 7.65 2.59
N ILE A 74 9.29 6.52 1.89
CA ILE A 74 10.01 6.26 0.63
C ILE A 74 9.66 7.32 -0.40
N TRP A 75 8.37 7.64 -0.55
CA TRP A 75 7.93 8.69 -1.46
C TRP A 75 8.62 10.03 -1.17
N VAL A 76 8.51 10.50 0.07
CA VAL A 76 8.99 11.82 0.47
C VAL A 76 10.53 11.90 0.46
N ALA A 77 11.21 10.81 0.82
CA ALA A 77 12.67 10.76 0.86
C ALA A 77 13.29 10.60 -0.54
N LEU A 78 12.68 9.80 -1.42
CA LEU A 78 13.31 9.34 -2.65
C LEU A 78 12.57 9.76 -3.93
N LEU A 79 11.25 9.82 -3.97
CA LEU A 79 10.53 9.88 -5.25
C LEU A 79 9.90 11.25 -5.55
N ARG A 80 9.54 12.04 -4.54
CA ARG A 80 8.77 13.28 -4.71
C ARG A 80 9.35 14.29 -5.72
N HIS A 81 10.69 14.34 -5.86
CA HIS A 81 11.38 15.28 -6.76
C HIS A 81 11.75 14.65 -8.11
N ARG A 82 11.46 13.37 -8.29
CA ARG A 82 11.80 12.59 -9.50
C ARG A 82 10.58 12.31 -10.36
N VAL A 83 9.39 12.31 -9.78
CA VAL A 83 8.13 12.06 -10.50
C VAL A 83 7.54 13.39 -10.93
N PRO A 84 7.40 13.65 -12.24
CA PRO A 84 6.83 14.90 -12.73
C PRO A 84 5.30 14.96 -12.55
N GLY A 85 4.74 16.16 -12.67
CA GLY A 85 3.30 16.41 -12.63
C GLY A 85 2.81 16.92 -11.28
N GLY A 86 1.52 17.24 -11.20
CA GLY A 86 0.88 17.65 -9.94
C GLY A 86 0.46 16.47 -9.06
N TRP A 87 0.00 16.77 -7.85
CA TRP A 87 -0.37 15.80 -6.81
C TRP A 87 -1.22 14.62 -7.30
N PHE A 88 -2.19 14.86 -8.19
CA PHE A 88 -3.07 13.80 -8.70
C PHE A 88 -2.29 12.82 -9.59
N VAL A 89 -1.54 13.35 -10.56
CA VAL A 89 -0.71 12.56 -11.48
C VAL A 89 0.38 11.81 -10.71
N GLN A 90 1.06 12.47 -9.79
CA GLN A 90 2.06 11.85 -8.93
C GLN A 90 1.46 10.71 -8.09
N GLY A 91 0.26 10.91 -7.54
CA GLY A 91 -0.46 9.91 -6.75
C GLY A 91 -0.86 8.70 -7.58
N THR A 92 -1.40 8.90 -8.78
CA THR A 92 -1.74 7.81 -9.70
C THR A 92 -0.51 7.02 -10.12
N ILE A 93 0.57 7.70 -10.54
CA ILE A 93 1.84 7.05 -10.92
C ILE A 93 2.37 6.23 -9.74
N TYR A 94 2.35 6.79 -8.53
CA TYR A 94 2.87 6.09 -7.36
C TYR A 94 2.02 4.87 -7.01
N GLY A 95 0.69 4.97 -7.06
CA GLY A 95 -0.19 3.84 -6.85
C GLY A 95 0.02 2.71 -7.86
N ILE A 96 0.20 3.04 -9.15
CA ILE A 96 0.56 2.06 -10.18
C ILE A 96 1.90 1.41 -9.85
N ALA A 97 2.93 2.19 -9.51
CA ALA A 97 4.25 1.67 -9.17
C ALA A 97 4.20 0.70 -7.96
N ILE A 98 3.45 1.06 -6.90
CA ILE A 98 3.25 0.16 -5.75
C ILE A 98 2.53 -1.12 -6.19
N SER A 99 1.56 -1.05 -7.09
CA SER A 99 0.86 -2.23 -7.61
C SER A 99 1.79 -3.18 -8.35
N PHE A 100 2.70 -2.64 -9.17
CA PHE A 100 3.74 -3.43 -9.84
C PHE A 100 4.65 -4.10 -8.82
N VAL A 101 5.17 -3.36 -7.84
CA VAL A 101 6.03 -3.91 -6.78
C VAL A 101 5.29 -4.98 -5.97
N SER A 102 4.01 -4.73 -5.65
CA SER A 102 3.18 -5.66 -4.90
C SER A 102 2.95 -6.96 -5.69
N GLY A 103 2.54 -6.87 -6.96
CA GLY A 103 2.29 -8.05 -7.79
C GLY A 103 3.55 -8.82 -8.19
N LEU A 104 4.68 -8.14 -8.41
CA LEU A 104 5.93 -8.77 -8.84
C LEU A 104 6.79 -9.30 -7.70
N ILE A 105 6.75 -8.64 -6.54
CA ILE A 105 7.70 -8.89 -5.45
C ILE A 105 6.95 -9.32 -4.20
N LEU A 106 6.08 -8.46 -3.66
CA LEU A 106 5.49 -8.74 -2.34
C LEU A 106 4.53 -9.92 -2.34
N SER A 107 3.62 -10.01 -3.31
CA SER A 107 2.65 -11.10 -3.41
C SER A 107 3.34 -12.47 -3.54
N PRO A 108 4.30 -12.67 -4.47
CA PRO A 108 5.11 -13.89 -4.51
C PRO A 108 5.77 -14.24 -3.17
N LEU A 109 6.47 -13.29 -2.55
CA LEU A 109 7.19 -13.51 -1.30
C LEU A 109 6.25 -13.84 -0.13
N MET A 110 5.15 -13.11 -0.01
CA MET A 110 4.14 -13.35 1.03
C MET A 110 3.46 -14.70 0.83
N SER A 111 3.14 -15.05 -0.41
CA SER A 111 2.51 -16.33 -0.72
C SER A 111 3.45 -17.49 -0.33
N LEU A 112 4.74 -17.43 -0.69
CA LEU A 112 5.73 -18.44 -0.30
C LEU A 112 5.87 -18.57 1.22
N ALA A 113 5.87 -17.43 1.94
CA ALA A 113 5.87 -17.43 3.40
C ALA A 113 4.58 -17.98 4.01
N ALA A 114 3.47 -17.87 3.27
CA ALA A 114 2.16 -18.42 3.59
C ALA A 114 1.91 -19.81 2.96
N GLY A 115 2.96 -20.53 2.54
CA GLY A 115 2.87 -21.93 2.13
C GLY A 115 2.12 -22.18 0.82
N GLU A 116 1.68 -21.14 0.11
CA GLU A 116 0.95 -21.23 -1.15
C GLU A 116 1.64 -20.38 -2.22
N TRP A 117 1.68 -20.81 -3.48
CA TRP A 117 2.30 -20.02 -4.55
C TRP A 117 1.26 -19.33 -5.42
N PHE A 118 1.14 -18.02 -5.31
CA PHE A 118 0.17 -17.24 -6.13
C PHE A 118 0.71 -16.85 -7.51
N GLY A 119 2.01 -17.05 -7.77
CA GLY A 119 2.64 -16.59 -8.99
C GLY A 119 2.88 -15.08 -9.02
N PHE A 120 3.65 -14.62 -10.00
CA PHE A 120 3.74 -13.20 -10.30
C PHE A 120 2.36 -12.68 -10.71
N PHE A 121 1.97 -11.51 -10.22
CA PHE A 121 0.68 -10.89 -10.55
C PHE A 121 -0.52 -11.83 -10.34
N TYR A 122 -0.47 -12.69 -9.33
CA TYR A 122 -1.55 -13.62 -8.98
C TYR A 122 -1.89 -14.64 -10.09
N LEU A 123 -1.00 -14.86 -11.07
CA LEU A 123 -1.30 -15.69 -12.25
C LEU A 123 -1.72 -17.14 -11.94
N ASN A 124 -1.39 -17.65 -10.75
CA ASN A 124 -1.76 -19.01 -10.32
C ASN A 124 -3.00 -19.03 -9.40
N THR A 125 -3.76 -17.94 -9.35
CA THR A 125 -5.03 -17.87 -8.63
C THR A 125 -6.21 -18.11 -9.56
N TRP A 126 -7.41 -18.32 -9.00
CA TRP A 126 -8.63 -18.56 -9.77
C TRP A 126 -9.16 -17.32 -10.50
N VAL A 127 -8.84 -16.12 -10.00
CA VAL A 127 -9.39 -14.84 -10.49
C VAL A 127 -8.30 -13.75 -10.61
N PRO A 128 -7.20 -14.00 -11.35
CA PRO A 128 -6.02 -13.14 -11.38
C PRO A 128 -6.34 -11.71 -11.82
N ALA A 129 -7.17 -11.55 -12.85
CA ALA A 129 -7.54 -10.24 -13.38
C ALA A 129 -8.33 -9.40 -12.36
N LEU A 130 -9.22 -10.02 -11.58
CA LEU A 130 -10.01 -9.32 -10.56
C LEU A 130 -9.14 -8.96 -9.35
N LEU A 131 -8.22 -9.83 -8.94
CA LEU A 131 -7.24 -9.53 -7.90
C LEU A 131 -6.30 -8.39 -8.30
N LEU A 132 -5.84 -8.38 -9.55
CA LEU A 132 -5.05 -7.27 -10.08
C LEU A 132 -5.85 -5.97 -10.10
N LEU A 133 -7.10 -6.02 -10.54
CA LEU A 133 -7.96 -4.84 -10.55
C LEU A 133 -8.18 -4.29 -9.13
N ALA A 134 -8.52 -5.16 -8.17
CA ALA A 134 -8.69 -4.80 -6.76
C ALA A 134 -7.39 -4.20 -6.18
N GLY A 135 -6.25 -4.88 -6.38
CA GLY A 135 -4.96 -4.40 -5.93
C GLY A 135 -4.57 -3.04 -6.53
N VAL A 136 -4.72 -2.87 -7.85
CA VAL A 136 -4.37 -1.61 -8.53
C VAL A 136 -5.22 -0.44 -8.02
N THR A 137 -6.52 -0.66 -7.90
CA THR A 137 -7.44 0.38 -7.44
C THR A 137 -7.20 0.76 -5.99
N MET A 138 -6.88 -0.20 -5.11
CA MET A 138 -6.45 0.06 -3.74
C MET A 138 -5.18 0.92 -3.66
N HIS A 139 -4.13 0.57 -4.42
CA HIS A 139 -2.88 1.33 -4.39
C HIS A 139 -3.01 2.71 -5.04
N ILE A 140 -3.85 2.86 -6.07
CA ILE A 140 -4.18 4.18 -6.62
C ILE A 140 -4.87 5.04 -5.56
N ALA A 141 -5.83 4.48 -4.82
CA ALA A 141 -6.48 5.19 -3.72
C ALA A 141 -5.45 5.63 -2.66
N TYR A 142 -4.54 4.73 -2.25
CA TYR A 142 -3.42 5.05 -1.37
C TYR A 142 -2.58 6.21 -1.93
N GLY A 143 -2.13 6.12 -3.18
CA GLY A 143 -1.23 7.10 -3.79
C GLY A 143 -1.87 8.48 -3.89
N ILE A 144 -3.12 8.56 -4.34
CA ILE A 144 -3.88 9.81 -4.43
C ILE A 144 -4.08 10.42 -3.04
N THR A 145 -4.57 9.64 -2.08
CA THR A 145 -4.79 10.13 -0.70
C THR A 145 -3.48 10.60 -0.07
N LEU A 146 -2.39 9.86 -0.26
CA LEU A 146 -1.07 10.25 0.24
C LEU A 146 -0.66 11.63 -0.29
N MET A 147 -0.76 11.87 -1.61
CA MET A 147 -0.37 13.16 -2.18
C MET A 147 -1.27 14.29 -1.70
N ILE A 148 -2.58 14.06 -1.57
CA ILE A 148 -3.51 15.04 -0.98
C ILE A 148 -3.09 15.38 0.45
N CYS A 149 -2.88 14.38 1.31
CA CYS A 149 -2.50 14.58 2.71
C CYS A 149 -1.16 15.33 2.82
N LEU A 150 -0.16 14.96 2.04
CA LEU A 150 1.14 15.62 2.05
C LEU A 150 1.05 17.07 1.57
N LYS A 151 0.22 17.35 0.55
CA LYS A 151 -0.04 18.70 0.06
C LYS A 151 -0.69 19.57 1.12
N PHE A 152 -1.76 19.11 1.76
CA PHE A 152 -2.42 19.82 2.86
C PHE A 152 -1.51 19.98 4.08
N ALA A 153 -0.63 19.01 4.33
CA ALA A 153 0.39 19.11 5.36
C ALA A 153 1.54 20.06 4.97
N GLY A 154 1.54 20.70 3.80
CA GLY A 154 2.55 21.66 3.37
C GLY A 154 3.92 21.03 3.05
N VAL A 155 3.94 19.76 2.62
CA VAL A 155 5.16 19.11 2.11
C VAL A 155 5.37 19.55 0.65
N LYS A 156 6.50 20.22 0.38
CA LYS A 156 6.84 20.76 -0.95
C LYS A 156 7.17 19.67 -1.97
N GLY A 157 7.05 20.00 -3.26
CA GLY A 157 7.41 19.12 -4.40
C GLY A 157 6.23 18.37 -5.02
N LEU A 158 4.99 18.79 -4.73
CA LEU A 158 3.76 18.12 -5.18
C LEU A 158 2.93 18.98 -6.15
N ASP A 159 3.33 20.23 -6.37
CA ASP A 159 2.73 21.11 -7.36
C ASP A 159 3.64 21.13 -8.60
N PRO A 160 3.06 21.31 -9.81
CA PRO A 160 3.86 21.56 -11.01
C PRO A 160 4.85 22.69 -10.73
N ALA A 161 6.07 22.57 -11.25
CA ALA A 161 6.97 23.72 -11.25
C ALA A 161 6.24 24.88 -11.94
N GLU A 162 6.02 25.97 -11.20
CA GLU A 162 5.62 27.27 -11.77
C GLU A 162 6.70 27.77 -12.73
#